data_AF-A0A161XVC1-F1
#
_entry.id   AF-A0A161XVC1-F1
#
_cell.length_a   1.000
_cell.length_b   1.000
_cell.length_c   1.000
_cell.angle_alpha   90.00
_cell.angle_beta   90.00
_cell.angle_gamma   90.00
#
_symmetry.space_group_name_H-M   'P 1'
#
loop_
_entity.id
_entity.type
_entity.pdbx_description
1 polymer ?
#
loop_
_entity_poly.entity_id
_entity_poly.type
_entity_poly.pdbx_seq_one_letter_code
_entity_poly.pdbx_strand_id
1 'polypeptide(L)' 'MLCYENSISQLNFIEPQSLCDYDLINEVASSEDLASILTMLLFDDTLSSSLKKQVKLQLRVLKAKKRN' A
#
# COMPACT_ATOMS: atom_id res chain seq x y z
N MET A 1 -20.92 -7.06 -9.95
CA MET A 1 -20.78 -6.72 -8.52
C MET A 1 -19.40 -7.20 -8.13
N LEU A 2 -18.42 -6.29 -8.06
CA LEU A 2 -17.06 -6.66 -7.68
C LEU A 2 -17.09 -6.93 -6.18
N CYS A 3 -17.05 -8.22 -5.84
CA CYS A 3 -16.96 -8.67 -4.46
C CYS A 3 -15.62 -8.20 -3.92
N TYR A 4 -15.61 -7.05 -3.23
CA TYR A 4 -14.50 -6.64 -2.38
C TYR A 4 -14.49 -7.55 -1.15
N GLU A 5 -14.18 -8.83 -1.36
CA GLU A 5 -13.86 -9.76 -0.30
C GLU A 5 -12.58 -9.28 0.36
N ASN A 6 -12.73 -8.44 1.38
CA ASN A 6 -12.11 -8.50 2.70
C ASN A 6 -10.76 -9.23 2.77
N SER A 7 -9.86 -8.86 1.87
CA SER A 7 -8.51 -9.36 1.83
C SER A 7 -7.63 -8.14 1.68
N ILE A 8 -6.87 -7.94 2.76
CA ILE A 8 -5.65 -7.15 2.82
C ILE A 8 -5.86 -5.71 3.33
N SER A 9 -5.74 -5.52 4.65
CA SER A 9 -5.58 -4.24 5.37
C SER A 9 -4.31 -3.45 5.01
N GLN A 10 -3.79 -3.62 3.80
CA GLN A 10 -2.56 -2.98 3.34
C GLN A 10 -2.97 -1.76 2.55
N LEU A 11 -2.33 -0.62 2.84
CA LEU A 11 -2.57 0.67 2.19
C LEU A 11 -3.79 1.49 2.68
N ASN A 12 -4.41 1.13 3.81
CA ASN A 12 -5.49 1.93 4.45
C ASN A 12 -5.09 3.37 4.85
N PHE A 13 -3.82 3.73 4.70
CA PHE A 13 -3.32 5.09 4.89
C PHE A 13 -3.45 5.97 3.64
N ILE A 14 -3.90 5.40 2.52
CA ILE A 14 -4.25 6.11 1.29
C ILE A 14 -5.77 6.20 1.26
N GLU A 15 -6.30 7.43 1.18
CA GLU A 15 -7.73 7.68 1.08
C GLU A 15 -8.13 7.84 -0.40
N PRO A 16 -8.75 6.82 -1.02
CA PRO A 16 -9.22 6.91 -2.40
C PRO A 16 -10.32 7.98 -2.55
N GLN A 17 -10.30 8.70 -3.66
CA GLN A 17 -11.27 9.78 -3.95
C GLN A 17 -12.30 9.37 -5.02
N SER A 18 -12.08 8.23 -5.69
CA SER A 18 -12.90 7.72 -6.77
C SER A 18 -12.86 6.19 -6.83
N LEU A 19 -13.82 5.59 -7.56
CA LEU A 19 -13.81 4.14 -7.83
C LEU A 19 -12.53 3.69 -8.55
N CYS A 20 -12.01 4.52 -9.45
CA CYS A 20 -10.75 4.24 -10.14
C CYS A 20 -9.57 4.15 -9.16
N ASP A 21 -9.58 4.94 -8.08
CA ASP A 21 -8.53 4.88 -7.06
C ASP A 21 -8.61 3.57 -6.27
N TYR A 22 -9.82 3.08 -5.99
CA TYR A 22 -10.00 1.78 -5.33
C TYR A 22 -9.43 0.64 -6.19
N ASP A 23 -9.76 0.62 -7.48
CA ASP A 23 -9.25 -0.40 -8.40
C ASP A 23 -7.72 -0.37 -8.46
N LEU A 24 -7.13 0.82 -8.61
CA LEU A 24 -5.67 0.98 -8.63
C LEU A 24 -5.00 0.55 -7.32
N ILE A 25 -5.56 0.93 -6.17
CA ILE A 25 -5.02 0.55 -4.87
C ILE A 25 -5.08 -0.97 -4.69
N ASN A 26 -6.16 -1.62 -5.12
CA ASN A 26 -6.30 -3.07 -5.04
C ASN A 26 -5.29 -3.78 -5.97
N GLU A 27 -5.09 -3.29 -7.19
CA GLU A 27 -4.07 -3.80 -8.10
C GLU A 27 -2.68 -3.72 -7.47
N VAL A 28 -2.32 -2.57 -6.91
CA VAL A 28 -1.02 -2.37 -6.23
C VAL A 28 -0.90 -3.26 -4.99
N ALA A 29 -1.96 -3.38 -4.17
CA ALA A 29 -1.96 -4.21 -2.97
C ALA A 29 -1.80 -5.71 -3.27
N SER A 30 -2.28 -6.17 -4.43
CA SER A 30 -2.14 -7.54 -4.90
C SER A 30 -0.82 -7.84 -5.61
N SER A 31 0.00 -6.82 -5.89
CA SER A 31 1.25 -6.94 -6.64
C SER A 31 2.35 -7.66 -5.84
N GLU A 32 3.07 -8.57 -6.50
CA GLU A 32 4.30 -9.19 -5.97
C GLU A 32 5.39 -8.14 -5.66
N ASP A 33 5.36 -7.02 -6.37
CA ASP A 33 6.30 -5.90 -6.26
C ASP A 33 5.86 -4.83 -5.25
N LEU A 34 4.80 -5.06 -4.47
CA LEU A 34 4.29 -4.10 -3.48
C LEU A 34 5.39 -3.51 -2.58
N ALA A 35 6.33 -4.33 -2.12
CA ALA A 35 7.44 -3.87 -1.30
C ALA A 35 8.39 -2.92 -2.06
N SER A 36 8.62 -3.17 -3.34
CA SER A 36 9.44 -2.32 -4.22
C SER A 36 8.74 -0.99 -4.50
N ILE A 37 7.43 -1.04 -4.80
CA ILE A 37 6.57 0.14 -5.02
C ILE A 37 6.58 1.03 -3.78
N LEU A 38 6.33 0.45 -2.60
CA LEU A 38 6.36 1.20 -1.33
C LEU A 38 7.73 1.77 -1.02
N THR A 39 8.81 1.07 -1.38
CA THR A 39 10.17 1.57 -1.20
C THR A 39 10.44 2.77 -2.10
N MET A 40 9.94 2.75 -3.34
CA MET A 40 10.05 3.87 -4.29
C MET A 40 9.39 5.16 -3.74
N LEU A 41 8.21 5.04 -3.13
CA LEU A 41 7.52 6.18 -2.50
C LEU A 41 8.34 6.86 -1.40
N LEU A 42 9.26 6.16 -0.73
CA LEU A 42 10.09 6.78 0.31
C LEU A 42 11.09 7.80 -0.24
N PHE A 43 11.47 7.67 -1.51
CA PHE A 43 12.40 8.56 -2.19
C PHE A 43 11.74 9.80 -2.81
N ASP A 44 10.41 9.86 -2.80
CA ASP A 44 9.68 11.03 -3.30
C ASP A 44 9.62 12.12 -2.22
N ASP A 45 10.32 13.23 -2.43
CA ASP A 45 10.39 14.34 -1.49
C ASP A 45 9.13 15.21 -1.44
N THR A 46 8.18 15.02 -2.37
CA THR A 46 6.87 15.69 -2.34
C THR A 46 5.91 15.08 -1.32
N LEU A 47 6.19 13.84 -0.88
CA LEU A 47 5.33 13.15 0.08
C LEU A 47 5.56 13.62 1.51
N SER A 48 4.45 13.76 2.24
CA SER A 48 4.50 14.17 3.64
C SER A 48 5.29 13.19 4.51
N SER A 49 5.95 13.70 5.54
CA SER A 49 6.64 12.87 6.53
C SER A 49 5.70 11.89 7.24
N SER A 50 4.42 12.24 7.39
CA SER A 50 3.40 11.36 7.95
C SER A 50 3.15 10.14 7.04
N LEU A 51 2.97 10.39 5.74
CA LEU A 51 2.78 9.33 4.75
C LEU A 51 4.01 8.42 4.67
N LYS A 52 5.22 9.00 4.62
CA LYS A 52 6.47 8.21 4.65
C LYS A 52 6.59 7.33 5.90
N LYS A 53 6.07 7.75 7.06
CA LYS A 53 6.02 6.91 8.27
C LYS A 53 5.07 5.72 8.10
N GLN A 54 3.88 5.93 7.54
CA GLN A 54 2.92 4.86 7.28
C GLN A 54 3.47 3.81 6.29
N VAL A 55 4.09 4.28 5.21
CA VAL A 55 4.78 3.41 4.24
C VAL A 55 5.87 2.57 4.91
N LYS A 56 6.69 3.16 5.80
CA LYS A 56 7.71 2.42 6.57
C LYS A 56 7.11 1.35 7.49
N LEU A 57 5.99 1.64 8.15
CA LEU A 57 5.27 0.67 8.99
C LEU A 57 4.77 -0.50 8.14
N GLN A 58 4.16 -0.20 6.98
CA GLN A 58 3.67 -1.21 6.05
C GLN A 58 4.79 -2.14 5.56
N LEU A 59 5.93 -1.57 5.18
CA LEU A 59 7.12 -2.35 4.78
C LEU A 59 7.63 -3.28 5.88
N ARG A 60 7.55 -2.87 7.15
CA ARG A 60 7.92 -3.74 8.29
C ARG A 60 6.98 -4.92 8.42
N VAL A 61 5.67 -4.69 8.30
CA VAL A 61 4.64 -5.74 8.35
C VAL A 61 4.85 -6.74 7.20
N LEU A 62 5.09 -6.27 5.97
CA LEU A 62 5.36 -7.12 4.82
C LEU A 62 6.61 -7.99 5.01
N LYS A 63 7.68 -7.42 5.55
CA LYS A 63 8.92 -8.16 5.85
C LYS A 63 8.71 -9.21 6.94
N ALA A 64 7.87 -8.94 7.94
CA ALA A 64 7.53 -9.91 8.97
C ALA A 64 6.70 -11.07 8.39
N LYS A 65 5.71 -10.77 7.55
CA LYS A 65 4.87 -11.79 6.88
C LYS A 65 5.68 -12.73 5.99
N LYS A 66 6.72 -12.24 5.30
CA LYS A 66 7.58 -13.08 4.43
C LYS A 66 8.50 -14.06 5.20
N ARG A 67 8.68 -13.86 6.51
CA ARG A 67 9.58 -14.70 7.35
C ARG A 67 8.87 -15.86 8.05
N ASN A 68 7.53 -15.88 8.03
CA ASN A 68 6.70 -17.00 8.51
C ASN A 68 6.26 -17.85 7.32
#